data_AF-A0A1I4U5C5-F1
#
_entry.id   AF-A0A1I4U5C5-F1
#
_cell.length_a   1.000
_cell.length_b   1.000
_cell.length_c   1.000
_cell.angle_alpha   90.00
_cell.angle_beta   90.00
_cell.angle_gamma   90.00
#
_symmetry.space_group_name_H-M   'P 1'
#
loop_
_entity.id
_entity.type
_entity.pdbx_description
1 polymer ?
#
loop_
_entity_poly.entity_id
_entity_poly.type
_entity_poly.pdbx_seq_one_letter_code
_entity_poly.pdbx_strand_id
1 'polypeptide(L)'
;MQSSRQEAGRLVRSFYLLEESMYVNGAAGYFRPYADKDELHARLRTKLARPDFLLGESVNIWTVQQGQLVAGLDVTEFVHVELPTGTITVHELNQHWQDPLEADLALDWTGIAAALPTLEAPLAAPGDEDLAVRLDGPHPAPDVPSYIDSLVEEEPTSEWAETLDYGRTRTL
;
A
#
# COMPACT_ATOMS: atom_id res chain seq x y z
N MET A 1 -10.28 23.99 -25.71
CA MET A 1 -10.49 22.60 -26.19
C MET A 1 -9.24 21.76 -25.92
N GLN A 2 -8.82 21.60 -24.66
CA GLN A 2 -7.63 20.79 -24.29
C GLN A 2 -7.95 19.60 -23.37
N SER A 3 -9.17 19.48 -22.84
CA SER A 3 -9.54 18.43 -21.88
C SER A 3 -9.83 17.05 -22.50
N SER A 4 -9.92 16.92 -23.83
CA SER A 4 -10.39 15.68 -24.47
C SER A 4 -9.30 14.64 -24.74
N ARG A 5 -8.02 14.97 -24.57
CA ARG A 5 -6.88 14.04 -24.78
C ARG A 5 -6.39 13.37 -23.50
N GLN A 6 -6.67 13.94 -22.32
CA GLN A 6 -6.30 13.34 -21.03
C GLN A 6 -7.27 12.25 -20.55
N GLU A 7 -8.47 12.16 -21.14
CA GLU A 7 -9.45 11.10 -20.80
C GLU A 7 -9.26 9.81 -21.62
N ALA A 8 -8.45 9.84 -22.69
CA ALA A 8 -8.36 8.75 -23.66
C ALA A 8 -7.33 7.64 -23.35
N GLY A 9 -6.53 7.79 -22.28
CA GLY A 9 -5.42 6.87 -21.96
C GLY A 9 -5.59 6.00 -20.71
N ARG A 10 -6.65 6.23 -19.91
CA ARG A 10 -6.80 5.56 -18.60
C ARG A 10 -7.15 4.09 -18.73
N LEU A 11 -6.37 3.23 -18.09
CA LEU A 11 -6.56 1.78 -18.10
C LEU A 11 -7.25 1.31 -16.82
N VAL A 12 -8.50 0.84 -16.96
CA VAL A 12 -9.22 0.18 -15.86
C VAL A 12 -8.78 -1.28 -15.81
N ARG A 13 -7.98 -1.61 -14.79
CA ARG A 13 -7.34 -2.91 -14.59
C ARG A 13 -7.37 -3.31 -13.12
N SER A 14 -7.05 -4.57 -12.87
CA SER A 14 -6.84 -5.10 -11.52
C SER A 14 -5.35 -5.27 -11.25
N PHE A 15 -4.93 -4.85 -10.06
CA PHE A 15 -3.53 -4.82 -9.62
C PHE A 15 -3.48 -4.70 -8.08
N TYR A 16 -2.32 -4.87 -7.48
CA TYR A 16 -2.11 -4.50 -6.09
C TYR A 16 -1.48 -3.12 -6.00
N LEU A 17 -1.93 -2.31 -5.05
CA LEU A 17 -1.40 -0.99 -4.77
C LEU A 17 -0.69 -1.04 -3.41
N LEU A 18 0.62 -0.83 -3.40
CA LEU A 18 1.39 -0.70 -2.17
C LEU A 18 1.34 0.75 -1.70
N GLU A 19 0.96 0.96 -0.45
CA GLU A 19 1.08 2.22 0.29
C GLU A 19 2.18 2.05 1.33
N GLU A 20 3.12 3.00 1.38
CA GLU A 20 4.16 3.07 2.40
C GLU A 20 4.05 4.44 3.06
N SER A 21 3.66 4.53 4.34
CA SER A 21 3.43 5.80 5.03
C SER A 21 4.06 5.83 6.41
N MET A 22 4.49 7.01 6.88
CA MET A 22 5.03 7.15 8.24
C MET A 22 3.89 7.25 9.26
N TYR A 23 3.86 6.33 10.23
CA TYR A 23 2.85 6.21 11.29
C TYR A 23 2.76 7.48 12.14
N VAL A 24 3.87 8.21 12.28
CA VAL A 24 3.99 9.28 13.29
C VAL A 24 3.19 10.54 12.95
N ASN A 25 2.66 10.75 11.73
CA ASN A 25 1.78 11.89 11.44
C ASN A 25 0.94 11.79 10.15
N GLY A 26 0.86 10.64 9.48
CA GLY A 26 0.24 10.59 8.14
C GLY A 26 0.86 11.60 7.16
N ALA A 27 2.13 11.98 7.39
CA ALA A 27 2.73 13.19 6.84
C ALA A 27 3.37 13.01 5.47
N ALA A 28 3.60 11.78 5.04
CA ALA A 28 4.07 11.42 3.71
C ALA A 28 3.77 9.95 3.46
N GLY A 29 3.31 9.64 2.25
CA GLY A 29 3.03 8.28 1.82
C GLY A 29 3.35 8.08 0.34
N TYR A 30 4.02 6.97 0.05
CA TYR A 30 4.38 6.58 -1.32
C TYR A 30 3.46 5.48 -1.81
N PHE A 31 2.94 5.65 -3.03
CA PHE A 31 2.08 4.67 -3.69
C PHE A 31 2.77 4.05 -4.89
N ARG A 32 2.60 2.73 -5.09
CA ARG A 32 3.08 2.06 -6.31
C ARG A 32 2.19 0.87 -6.72
N PRO A 33 1.79 0.77 -8.00
CA PRO A 33 1.06 -0.39 -8.50
C PRO A 33 1.99 -1.59 -8.77
N TYR A 34 1.42 -2.79 -8.65
CA TYR A 34 2.07 -4.07 -8.88
C TYR A 34 1.12 -5.02 -9.60
N ALA A 35 1.59 -5.63 -10.68
CA ALA A 35 0.76 -6.48 -11.54
C ALA A 35 0.40 -7.82 -10.88
N ASP A 36 1.25 -8.32 -9.99
CA ASP A 36 1.08 -9.61 -9.32
C ASP A 36 1.77 -9.68 -7.94
N LYS A 37 1.61 -10.84 -7.29
CA LYS A 37 2.18 -11.11 -5.96
C LYS A 37 3.71 -11.27 -6.01
N ASP A 38 4.29 -11.68 -7.13
CA ASP A 38 5.73 -11.87 -7.24
C ASP A 38 6.47 -10.53 -7.30
N GLU A 39 5.93 -9.53 -8.00
CA GLU A 39 6.47 -8.17 -8.00
C GLU A 39 6.38 -7.52 -6.61
N LEU A 40 5.25 -7.71 -5.91
CA LEU A 40 5.08 -7.29 -4.52
C LEU A 40 6.13 -7.94 -3.62
N HIS A 41 6.32 -9.26 -3.71
CA HIS A 41 7.31 -9.99 -2.93
C HIS A 41 8.71 -9.45 -3.16
N ALA A 42 9.10 -9.22 -4.42
CA ALA A 42 10.41 -8.70 -4.76
C ALA A 42 10.66 -7.31 -4.14
N ARG A 43 9.65 -6.44 -4.12
CA ARG A 43 9.71 -5.13 -3.45
C ARG A 43 9.85 -5.29 -1.94
N LEU A 44 8.93 -6.02 -1.30
CA LEU A 44 8.87 -6.15 0.15
C LEU A 44 10.15 -6.79 0.69
N ARG A 45 10.61 -7.89 0.08
CA ARG A 45 11.87 -8.54 0.46
C ARG A 45 13.06 -7.58 0.43
N THR A 46 13.11 -6.69 -0.56
CA THR A 46 14.18 -5.68 -0.66
C THR A 46 14.09 -4.63 0.45
N LYS A 47 12.88 -4.22 0.83
CA LYS A 47 12.64 -3.28 1.92
C LYS A 47 13.03 -3.88 3.28
N LEU A 48 12.65 -5.13 3.51
CA LEU A 48 12.86 -5.82 4.79
C LEU A 48 14.31 -6.22 5.06
N ALA A 49 15.16 -6.15 4.03
CA ALA A 49 16.61 -6.20 4.23
C ALA A 49 17.16 -4.96 4.97
N ARG A 50 16.32 -3.97 5.27
CA ARG A 50 16.64 -2.73 6.00
C ARG A 50 15.70 -2.59 7.21
N PRO A 51 16.11 -3.05 8.41
CA PRO A 51 15.23 -3.16 9.59
C PRO A 51 14.66 -1.81 10.06
N ASP A 52 15.33 -0.72 9.74
CA ASP A 52 14.98 0.66 10.06
C ASP A 52 13.72 1.16 9.35
N PHE A 53 13.24 0.46 8.30
CA PHE A 53 12.17 0.94 7.43
C PHE A 53 10.75 0.52 7.80
N LEU A 54 10.53 -0.34 8.80
CA LEU A 54 9.15 -0.71 9.19
C LEU A 54 8.72 -0.15 10.55
N LEU A 55 9.69 0.28 11.34
CA LEU A 55 9.46 0.75 12.69
C LEU A 55 9.01 2.21 12.59
N GLY A 56 7.76 2.47 12.99
CA GLY A 56 7.12 3.76 12.78
C GLY A 56 6.63 4.02 11.34
N GLU A 57 6.61 3.00 10.47
CA GLU A 57 5.95 3.03 9.16
C GLU A 57 4.73 2.09 9.13
N SER A 58 3.69 2.47 8.39
CA SER A 58 2.63 1.59 7.92
C SER A 58 2.97 1.15 6.50
N VAL A 59 2.80 -0.15 6.23
CA VAL A 59 3.00 -0.72 4.90
C VAL A 59 1.74 -1.50 4.56
N ASN A 60 0.91 -0.94 3.70
CA ASN A 60 -0.38 -1.53 3.34
C ASN A 60 -0.37 -2.02 1.90
N ILE A 61 -1.00 -3.16 1.65
CA ILE A 61 -1.30 -3.64 0.31
C ILE A 61 -2.81 -3.53 0.10
N TRP A 62 -3.18 -2.73 -0.89
CA TRP A 62 -4.54 -2.58 -1.35
C TRP A 62 -4.76 -3.45 -2.59
N THR A 63 -5.87 -4.18 -2.63
CA THR A 63 -6.27 -4.93 -3.81
C THR A 63 -7.20 -4.08 -4.66
N VAL A 64 -6.75 -3.72 -5.86
CA VAL A 64 -7.52 -2.98 -6.84
C VAL A 64 -8.14 -3.96 -7.82
N GLN A 65 -9.48 -3.99 -7.91
CA GLN A 65 -10.20 -4.76 -8.93
C GLN A 65 -10.92 -3.79 -9.85
N GLN A 66 -10.58 -3.83 -11.14
CA GLN A 66 -11.21 -2.99 -12.15
C GLN A 66 -11.28 -1.51 -11.71
N GLY A 67 -10.16 -1.02 -11.15
CA GLY A 67 -10.00 0.35 -10.65
C GLY A 67 -10.72 0.69 -9.34
N GLN A 68 -11.22 -0.27 -8.57
CA GLN A 68 -11.82 -0.05 -7.23
C GLN A 68 -11.01 -0.76 -6.14
N LEU A 69 -10.84 -0.14 -4.97
CA LEU A 69 -10.29 -0.82 -3.81
C LEU A 69 -11.33 -1.81 -3.25
N VAL A 70 -10.97 -3.10 -3.17
CA VAL A 70 -11.89 -4.15 -2.68
C VAL A 70 -11.41 -4.85 -1.42
N ALA A 71 -10.14 -4.70 -1.08
CA ALA A 71 -9.53 -5.24 0.13
C ALA A 71 -8.26 -4.45 0.47
N GLY A 72 -7.92 -4.43 1.76
CA GLY A 72 -6.66 -3.90 2.27
C GLY A 72 -6.00 -4.92 3.20
N LEU A 73 -4.67 -4.91 3.28
CA LEU A 73 -3.88 -5.75 4.16
C LEU A 73 -2.74 -4.93 4.78
N ASP A 74 -2.65 -4.90 6.11
CA ASP A 74 -1.49 -4.32 6.81
C ASP A 74 -0.37 -5.37 6.85
N VAL A 75 0.74 -5.09 6.15
CA VAL A 75 1.90 -5.99 6.08
C VAL A 75 2.58 -6.11 7.43
N THR A 76 2.48 -5.11 8.30
CA THR A 76 3.18 -5.09 9.59
C THR A 76 2.62 -6.13 10.58
N GLU A 77 1.40 -6.64 10.36
CA GLU A 77 0.84 -7.79 11.09
C GLU A 77 1.54 -9.12 10.75
N PHE A 78 2.24 -9.18 9.62
CA PHE A 78 2.94 -10.36 9.11
C PHE A 78 4.45 -10.24 9.22
N VAL A 79 4.95 -9.20 9.89
CA VAL A 79 6.38 -9.03 10.16
C VAL A 79 6.62 -9.26 11.62
N HIS A 80 7.39 -10.30 11.93
CA HIS A 80 7.71 -10.70 13.29
C HIS A 80 9.04 -10.11 13.75
N VAL A 81 9.07 -9.74 15.02
CA VAL A 81 10.24 -9.27 15.75
C VAL A 81 10.53 -10.25 16.87
N GLU A 82 11.75 -10.79 16.90
CA GLU A 82 12.20 -11.65 18.00
C GLU A 82 12.77 -10.80 19.14
N LEU A 83 12.08 -10.79 20.29
CA LEU A 83 12.54 -10.12 21.50
C LEU A 83 12.98 -11.13 22.56
N PRO A 84 13.80 -10.74 23.55
CA PRO A 84 14.12 -11.62 24.68
C PRO A 84 12.90 -12.13 25.44
N THR A 85 11.79 -11.40 25.40
CA THR A 85 10.52 -11.72 26.06
C THR A 85 9.58 -12.59 25.21
N GLY A 86 9.90 -12.82 23.94
CA GLY A 86 9.07 -13.56 22.97
C GLY A 86 8.97 -12.86 21.61
N THR A 87 8.24 -13.49 20.70
CA THR A 87 7.95 -12.95 19.37
C THR A 87 6.72 -12.03 19.41
N ILE A 88 6.80 -10.86 18.79
CA ILE A 88 5.67 -9.95 18.55
C ILE A 88 5.65 -9.52 17.08
N THR A 89 4.57 -8.88 16.63
CA THR A 89 4.51 -8.28 15.29
C THR A 89 5.03 -6.84 15.30
N VAL A 90 5.44 -6.34 14.12
CA VAL A 90 5.76 -4.92 13.95
C VAL A 90 4.52 -4.06 14.16
N HIS A 91 3.34 -4.51 13.77
CA HIS A 91 2.07 -3.82 14.03
C HIS A 91 1.91 -3.52 15.53
N GLU A 92 1.99 -4.54 16.38
CA GLU A 92 1.88 -4.41 17.84
C GLU A 92 2.97 -3.50 18.42
N LEU A 93 4.19 -3.60 17.89
CA LEU A 93 5.31 -2.79 18.35
C LEU A 93 5.12 -1.30 17.99
N ASN A 94 4.60 -1.00 16.78
CA ASN A 94 4.32 0.35 16.32
C ASN A 94 3.23 1.06 17.14
N GLN A 95 2.27 0.32 17.72
CA GLN A 95 1.25 0.89 18.61
C GLN A 95 1.81 1.46 19.93
N HIS A 96 3.00 1.02 20.34
CA HIS A 96 3.59 1.34 21.64
C HIS A 96 4.95 2.07 21.54
N TRP A 97 5.32 2.52 20.35
CA TRP A 97 6.69 2.88 20.03
C TRP A 97 7.26 4.02 20.90
N GLN A 98 8.41 3.78 21.54
CA GLN A 98 9.16 4.82 22.28
C GLN A 98 10.64 4.97 21.90
N ASP A 99 11.30 4.08 21.16
CA ASP A 99 12.69 4.28 20.69
C ASP A 99 13.09 3.26 19.59
N PRO A 100 14.06 3.57 18.70
CA PRO A 100 14.57 2.62 17.69
C PRO A 100 15.06 1.31 18.32
N LEU A 101 14.58 0.17 17.82
CA LEU A 101 14.96 -1.16 18.26
C LEU A 101 15.89 -1.80 17.22
N GLU A 102 17.08 -2.25 17.65
CA GLU A 102 17.90 -3.16 16.83
C GLU A 102 17.34 -4.58 16.98
N ALA A 103 16.52 -5.01 16.02
CA ALA A 103 15.99 -6.37 16.00
C ALA A 103 15.96 -6.96 14.60
N ASP A 104 16.10 -8.29 14.54
CA ASP A 104 15.93 -9.06 13.32
C ASP A 104 14.44 -9.17 12.99
N LEU A 105 14.07 -8.77 11.77
CA LEU A 105 12.71 -8.83 11.26
C LEU A 105 12.52 -10.05 10.38
N ALA A 106 11.42 -10.77 10.56
CA ALA A 106 11.05 -11.93 9.74
C ALA A 106 9.69 -11.69 9.04
N LEU A 107 9.68 -11.75 7.70
CA LEU A 107 8.45 -11.65 6.91
C LEU A 107 7.75 -12.99 6.76
N ASP A 108 6.50 -13.10 7.16
CA ASP A 108 5.63 -14.19 6.73
C ASP A 108 4.99 -13.87 5.37
N TRP A 109 5.76 -14.05 4.31
CA TRP A 109 5.26 -13.89 2.95
C TRP A 109 4.14 -14.88 2.61
N THR A 110 4.17 -16.09 3.20
CA THR A 110 3.16 -17.11 2.91
C THR A 110 1.79 -16.67 3.46
N GLY A 111 1.78 -16.11 4.68
CA GLY A 111 0.61 -15.49 5.28
C GLY A 111 0.06 -14.34 4.44
N ILE A 112 0.92 -13.40 4.02
CA ILE A 112 0.53 -12.29 3.14
C ILE A 112 -0.10 -12.79 1.84
N ALA A 113 0.59 -13.71 1.15
CA ALA A 113 0.12 -14.23 -0.12
C ALA A 113 -1.21 -14.98 0.02
N ALA A 114 -1.47 -15.64 1.15
CA ALA A 114 -2.74 -16.30 1.43
C ALA A 114 -3.86 -15.31 1.77
N ALA A 115 -3.55 -14.21 2.45
CA ALA A 115 -4.52 -13.16 2.80
C ALA A 115 -4.95 -12.29 1.61
N LEU A 116 -4.07 -12.12 0.62
CA LEU A 116 -4.37 -11.30 -0.57
C LEU A 116 -5.36 -12.00 -1.52
N PRO A 117 -6.50 -11.37 -1.86
CA PRO A 117 -7.41 -11.85 -2.90
C PRO A 117 -6.71 -12.04 -4.24
N THR A 118 -7.14 -13.01 -5.03
CA THR A 118 -6.66 -13.18 -6.42
C THR A 118 -7.16 -12.02 -7.28
N LEU A 119 -6.28 -11.47 -8.14
CA LEU A 119 -6.66 -10.44 -9.09
C LEU A 119 -7.55 -11.00 -10.21
N GLU A 120 -8.62 -10.28 -10.54
CA GLU A 120 -9.55 -10.65 -11.59
C GLU A 120 -9.22 -9.91 -12.88
N ALA A 121 -9.47 -10.53 -14.03
CA ALA A 121 -9.25 -9.87 -15.31
C ALA A 121 -10.19 -8.64 -15.49
N PRO A 122 -9.75 -7.61 -16.23
CA PRO A 122 -8.46 -7.49 -16.91
C PRO A 122 -7.32 -7.07 -15.96
N LEU A 123 -6.20 -7.79 -16.00
CA LEU A 123 -5.02 -7.53 -15.16
C LEU A 123 -4.16 -6.40 -15.75
N ALA A 124 -3.52 -5.62 -14.88
CA ALA A 124 -2.41 -4.78 -15.28
C ALA A 124 -1.22 -5.65 -15.72
N ALA A 125 -0.42 -5.15 -16.66
CA ALA A 125 0.87 -5.71 -16.99
C ALA A 125 2.00 -4.98 -16.22
N PRO A 126 3.15 -5.64 -16.01
CA PRO A 126 4.35 -5.00 -15.50
C PRO A 126 4.70 -3.73 -16.30
N GLY A 127 4.80 -2.60 -15.60
CA GLY A 127 5.12 -1.31 -16.21
C GLY A 127 3.97 -0.63 -16.95
N ASP A 128 2.73 -1.11 -16.80
CA ASP A 128 1.56 -0.37 -17.27
C ASP A 128 1.55 1.05 -16.67
N GLU A 129 1.34 2.03 -17.53
CA GLU A 129 1.18 3.43 -17.18
C GLU A 129 -0.32 3.82 -17.26
N ASP A 130 -0.68 4.98 -16.73
CA ASP A 130 -2.04 5.54 -16.76
C ASP A 130 -3.14 4.60 -16.20
N LEU A 131 -2.82 3.80 -15.16
CA LEU A 131 -3.79 2.92 -14.50
C LEU A 131 -4.78 3.74 -13.66
N ALA A 132 -6.06 3.38 -13.69
CA ALA A 132 -7.08 4.06 -12.91
C ALA A 132 -7.34 3.33 -11.58
N VAL A 133 -7.42 4.09 -10.48
CA VAL A 133 -7.86 3.62 -9.16
C VAL A 133 -8.78 4.65 -8.53
N ARG A 134 -9.84 4.21 -7.85
CA ARG A 134 -10.57 5.09 -6.93
C ARG A 134 -10.24 4.66 -5.52
N LEU A 135 -9.91 5.64 -4.69
CA LEU A 135 -9.42 5.42 -3.33
C LEU A 135 -10.53 5.15 -2.30
N ASP A 136 -11.79 5.08 -2.71
CA ASP A 136 -12.87 4.62 -1.85
C ASP A 136 -12.85 3.09 -1.74
N GLY A 137 -12.77 2.57 -0.50
CA GLY A 137 -12.83 1.13 -0.25
C GLY A 137 -12.51 0.72 1.18
N PRO A 138 -12.42 -0.59 1.46
CA PRO A 138 -12.17 -1.11 2.80
C PRO A 138 -10.71 -0.93 3.23
N HIS A 139 -10.52 -0.38 4.43
CA HIS A 139 -9.20 -0.05 4.96
C HIS A 139 -8.47 -1.30 5.52
N PRO A 140 -7.17 -1.47 5.24
CA PRO A 140 -6.31 -2.52 5.77
C PRO A 140 -6.31 -2.61 7.29
N ALA A 141 -6.19 -1.46 7.93
CA ALA A 141 -6.21 -1.29 9.38
C ALA A 141 -7.19 -0.14 9.69
N PRO A 142 -8.51 -0.41 9.76
CA PRO A 142 -9.52 0.65 9.88
C PRO A 142 -9.40 1.45 11.18
N ASP A 143 -8.71 0.91 12.19
CA ASP A 143 -8.44 1.56 13.47
C ASP A 143 -7.13 2.37 13.47
N VAL A 144 -6.37 2.33 12.38
CA VAL A 144 -5.13 3.09 12.18
C VAL A 144 -5.37 4.15 11.10
N PRO A 145 -5.05 5.44 11.35
CA PRO A 145 -5.16 6.47 10.32
C PRO A 145 -4.35 6.08 9.07
N SER A 146 -5.03 5.84 7.93
CA SER A 146 -4.35 5.61 6.66
C SER A 146 -4.03 6.96 6.00
N TYR A 147 -2.95 7.02 5.23
CA TYR A 147 -2.68 8.21 4.44
C TYR A 147 -3.80 8.40 3.40
N ILE A 148 -4.38 7.32 2.87
CA ILE A 148 -5.51 7.38 1.93
C ILE A 148 -6.69 8.16 2.50
N ASP A 149 -7.00 8.06 3.80
CA ASP A 149 -8.07 8.83 4.44
C ASP A 149 -7.87 10.35 4.34
N SER A 150 -6.61 10.79 4.39
CA SER A 150 -6.25 12.20 4.32
C SER A 150 -6.25 12.74 2.88
N LEU A 151 -6.25 11.84 1.90
CA LEU A 151 -6.04 12.16 0.48
C LEU A 151 -7.33 12.26 -0.35
N VAL A 152 -8.48 11.83 0.18
CA VAL A 152 -9.77 11.89 -0.53
C VAL A 152 -10.22 13.34 -0.82
N GLU A 153 -9.50 14.35 -0.34
CA GLU A 153 -9.79 15.77 -0.58
C GLU A 153 -8.63 16.57 -1.21
N GLU A 154 -7.48 15.94 -1.47
CA GLU A 154 -6.26 16.64 -1.92
C GLU A 154 -5.94 16.45 -3.42
N GLU A 155 -5.21 17.42 -4.00
CA GLU A 155 -4.64 17.29 -5.34
C GLU A 155 -3.42 16.35 -5.31
N PRO A 156 -3.23 15.49 -6.33
CA PRO A 156 -2.07 14.58 -6.38
C PRO A 156 -0.73 15.30 -6.22
N THR A 157 0.15 14.77 -5.37
CA THR A 157 1.51 15.30 -5.14
C THR A 157 2.56 14.43 -5.82
N SER A 158 3.83 14.86 -5.82
CA SER A 158 4.96 14.08 -6.38
C SER A 158 5.25 12.75 -5.67
N GLU A 159 4.64 12.52 -4.51
CA GLU A 159 4.79 11.27 -3.74
C GLU A 159 3.83 10.18 -4.21
N TRP A 160 2.82 10.56 -5.02
CA TRP A 160 1.90 9.65 -5.65
C TRP A 160 2.57 9.01 -6.87
N ALA A 161 2.19 7.77 -7.19
CA ALA A 161 2.59 7.19 -8.46
C ALA A 161 2.03 8.03 -9.61
N GLU A 162 2.92 8.65 -10.40
CA GLU A 162 2.57 9.43 -11.60
C GLU A 162 1.80 8.59 -12.64
N THR A 163 1.95 7.27 -12.59
CA THR A 163 1.27 6.30 -13.45
C THR A 163 -0.15 5.96 -13.01
N LEU A 164 -0.64 6.55 -11.92
CA LEU A 164 -1.98 6.32 -11.40
C LEU A 164 -2.88 7.54 -11.60
N ASP A 165 -4.06 7.30 -12.15
CA ASP A 165 -5.19 8.22 -12.12
C ASP A 165 -6.10 7.84 -10.96
N TYR A 166 -6.14 8.69 -9.94
CA TYR A 166 -6.87 8.45 -8.69
C TYR A 166 -8.37 8.82 -8.77
N GLY A 167 -8.84 9.08 -9.99
CA GLY A 167 -10.19 9.57 -10.27
C GLY A 167 -10.34 11.07 -9.96
N ARG A 168 -11.48 11.65 -10.39
CA ARG A 168 -11.89 12.97 -9.90
C ARG A 168 -12.66 12.75 -8.60
N THR A 169 -12.21 13.38 -7.52
CA THR A 169 -13.06 13.68 -6.36
C THR A 169 -14.26 14.47 -6.87
N ARG A 170 -15.41 13.83 -7.01
CA ARG A 170 -16.63 14.56 -7.34
C ARG A 170 -16.96 15.41 -6.13
N THR A 171 -16.67 16.70 -6.22
CA THR A 171 -17.37 17.72 -5.44
C THR A 171 -18.86 17.46 -5.64
N LEU A 172 -19.55 17.01 -4.59
CA LEU A 172 -21.01 17.08 -4.50
C LEU A 172 -21.39 18.48 -4.05
#